data_AF-Q1WDK1-F1
#
_entry.id   AF-Q1WDK1-F1
#
_cell.length_a   1.000
_cell.length_b   1.000
_cell.length_c   1.000
_cell.angle_alpha   90.00
_cell.angle_beta   90.00
_cell.angle_gamma   90.00
#
_symmetry.space_group_name_H-M   'P 1'
#
loop_
_entity.id
_entity.type
_entity.pdbx_description
1 polymer ?
#
loop_
_entity_poly.entity_id
_entity_poly.type
_entity_poly.pdbx_seq_one_letter_code
_entity_poly.pdbx_strand_id
1 'polypeptide(L)'
;SYEFSDIPGVEFDSYMKTTDVLLLGEPRLLEVDNRCVLPELTSIRFCITSADVIHSWALSSMAIKLDAMSGILSILCYSFPSVGVFYG
;
A
#
# COMPACT_ATOMS: atom_id res chain seq x y z
N SER A 1 4.56 -6.53 -2.42
CA SER A 1 5.45 -5.60 -3.12
C SER A 1 4.68 -4.36 -3.59
N TYR A 2 5.41 -3.26 -3.79
CA TYR A 2 4.99 -2.07 -4.53
C TYR A 2 6.02 -1.82 -5.64
N GLU A 3 5.55 -1.40 -6.81
CA GLU A 3 6.38 -1.06 -7.97
C GLU A 3 5.93 0.30 -8.51
N PHE A 4 6.88 1.21 -8.73
CA PHE A 4 6.62 2.53 -9.30
C PHE A 4 7.05 2.51 -10.77
N SER A 5 6.16 2.09 -11.66
CA SER A 5 6.45 1.91 -13.09
C SER A 5 7.02 3.15 -13.79
N ASP A 6 6.65 4.34 -13.31
CA ASP A 6 7.10 5.61 -13.88
C ASP A 6 8.53 5.98 -13.44
N ILE A 7 9.06 5.33 -12.41
CA ILE A 7 10.40 5.58 -11.86
C ILE A 7 11.23 4.29 -11.99
N PRO A 8 12.16 4.24 -12.97
CA PRO A 8 12.93 3.03 -13.23
C PRO A 8 13.70 2.54 -11.99
N GLY A 9 13.52 1.26 -11.65
CA GLY A 9 14.25 0.61 -10.56
C GLY A 9 13.70 0.87 -9.16
N VAL A 10 12.54 1.50 -9.02
CA VAL A 10 11.88 1.68 -7.73
C VAL A 10 10.82 0.61 -7.50
N GLU A 11 11.24 -0.46 -6.85
CA GLU A 11 10.40 -1.56 -6.38
C GLU A 11 10.86 -2.00 -4.99
N PHE A 12 9.92 -2.44 -4.15
CA PHE A 12 10.24 -2.95 -2.82
C PHE A 12 9.13 -3.82 -2.25
N ASP A 13 9.51 -4.64 -1.27
CA ASP A 13 8.57 -5.37 -0.43
C ASP A 13 8.27 -4.61 0.86
N SER A 14 7.04 -4.77 1.35
CA SER A 14 6.53 -4.15 2.56
C SER A 14 6.05 -5.27 3.49
N TYR A 15 6.82 -5.56 4.52
CA TYR A 15 6.52 -6.57 5.53
C TYR A 15 6.12 -5.94 6.86
N MET A 16 5.20 -6.60 7.55
CA MET A 16 4.81 -6.21 8.90
C MET A 16 6.00 -6.32 9.85
N LYS A 17 6.25 -5.28 10.64
CA LYS A 17 7.26 -5.33 11.69
C LYS A 17 6.85 -6.32 12.77
N THR A 18 7.80 -7.16 13.20
CA THR A 18 7.59 -8.05 14.35
C THR A 18 7.57 -7.24 15.66
N THR A 19 6.89 -7.76 16.68
CA THR A 19 6.73 -7.04 17.96
C THR A 19 8.07 -6.66 18.60
N ASP A 20 9.10 -7.48 18.42
CA ASP A 20 10.43 -7.28 19.01
C ASP A 20 11.22 -6.12 18.39
N VAL A 21 10.86 -5.69 17.17
CA VAL A 21 11.51 -4.60 16.44
C VAL A 21 10.68 -3.32 16.40
N LEU A 22 9.50 -3.31 17.01
CA LEU A 22 8.65 -2.12 17.09
C LEU A 22 9.29 -1.04 17.98
N LEU A 23 9.24 0.20 17.49
CA LEU A 23 9.67 1.38 18.25
C LEU A 23 8.54 1.88 19.17
N LEU A 24 8.93 2.63 20.21
CA LEU A 24 7.95 3.25 21.11
C LEU A 24 7.02 4.19 20.33
N GLY A 25 5.72 3.90 20.36
CA GLY A 25 4.69 4.67 19.66
C GLY A 25 4.23 4.05 18.34
N GLU A 26 4.90 3.01 17.83
CA GLU A 26 4.45 2.31 16.62
C GLU A 26 3.27 1.36 16.93
N PRO A 27 2.26 1.32 16.05
CA PRO A 27 1.11 0.45 16.25
C PRO A 27 1.44 -1.02 15.95
N ARG A 28 1.20 -1.88 16.93
CA ARG A 28 1.33 -3.34 16.78
C ARG A 28 0.39 -3.85 15.67
N LEU A 29 0.90 -4.72 14.80
CA LEU A 29 0.20 -5.31 13.64
C LEU A 29 -0.17 -4.36 12.50
N LEU A 30 0.21 -3.08 12.56
CA LEU A 30 -0.07 -2.11 11.50
C LEU A 30 1.20 -1.52 10.89
N GLU A 31 2.28 -1.44 11.66
CA GLU A 31 3.53 -0.90 11.16
C GLU A 31 4.26 -1.87 10.22
N VAL A 32 4.86 -1.31 9.17
CA VAL A 32 5.64 -2.04 8.16
C VAL A 32 7.07 -1.52 8.09
N ASP A 33 7.98 -2.31 7.53
CA ASP A 33 9.38 -1.91 7.32
C ASP A 33 9.53 -0.82 6.24
N ASN A 34 8.83 -0.96 5.11
CA ASN A 34 8.86 -0.04 3.98
C ASN A 34 7.45 0.47 3.68
N ARG A 35 7.19 1.75 3.96
CA ARG A 35 5.89 2.38 3.68
C ARG A 35 5.78 2.73 2.19
N CYS A 36 4.58 2.56 1.63
CA CYS A 36 4.25 3.09 0.30
C CYS A 36 4.07 4.62 0.39
N VAL A 37 5.07 5.37 -0.08
CA VAL A 37 5.08 6.84 -0.04
C VAL A 37 4.55 7.39 -1.36
N LEU A 38 3.56 8.28 -1.28
CA LEU A 38 2.85 8.82 -2.43
C LEU A 38 2.66 10.34 -2.27
N PRO A 39 2.64 11.12 -3.37
CA PRO A 39 2.38 12.55 -3.32
C PRO A 39 0.91 12.83 -2.98
N GLU A 40 0.67 13.87 -2.17
CA GLU A 40 -0.69 14.39 -1.96
C GLU A 40 -1.18 15.17 -3.18
N LEU A 41 -2.50 15.33 -3.29
CA LEU A 41 -3.19 16.14 -4.32
C LEU A 41 -2.84 15.76 -5.77
N THR A 42 -2.24 14.59 -5.97
CA THR A 42 -1.86 14.06 -7.28
C THR A 42 -2.71 12.83 -7.58
N SER A 43 -3.29 12.78 -8.77
CA SER A 43 -4.06 11.60 -9.21
C SER A 43 -3.12 10.43 -9.49
N ILE A 44 -3.18 9.42 -8.62
CA ILE A 44 -2.36 8.22 -8.69
C ILE A 44 -3.21 7.08 -9.23
N ARG A 45 -2.68 6.35 -10.21
CA ARG A 45 -3.28 5.12 -10.73
C ARG A 45 -2.66 3.93 -10.01
N PHE A 46 -3.44 3.28 -9.16
CA PHE A 46 -3.10 2.00 -8.57
C PHE A 46 -3.49 0.89 -9.53
N CYS A 47 -2.56 -0.03 -9.77
CA CYS A 47 -2.76 -1.26 -10.52
C CYS A 47 -2.52 -2.43 -9.55
N ILE A 48 -3.59 -3.13 -9.15
CA ILE A 48 -3.58 -4.09 -8.05
C ILE A 48 -3.85 -5.49 -8.61
N THR A 49 -2.98 -6.44 -8.29
CA THR A 49 -3.12 -7.85 -8.66
C THR A 49 -2.44 -8.73 -7.60
N SER A 50 -2.57 -10.04 -7.72
CA SER A 50 -1.89 -11.01 -6.85
C SER A 50 -1.00 -11.95 -7.65
N ALA A 51 0.13 -12.35 -7.06
CA ALA A 51 1.03 -13.35 -7.62
C ALA A 51 0.66 -14.79 -7.23
N ASP A 52 -0.12 -14.98 -6.16
CA ASP A 52 -0.41 -16.29 -5.59
C ASP A 52 -1.92 -16.55 -5.42
N VAL A 53 -2.49 -16.16 -4.27
CA VAL A 53 -3.89 -16.37 -3.88
C VAL A 53 -4.63 -15.04 -3.84
N ILE A 54 -5.91 -15.07 -3.50
CA ILE A 54 -6.70 -13.84 -3.39
C ILE A 54 -6.27 -13.06 -2.15
N HIS A 55 -5.94 -11.79 -2.33
CA HIS A 55 -5.74 -10.80 -1.26
C HIS A 55 -6.70 -9.62 -1.49
N SER A 56 -6.67 -8.64 -0.59
CA SER A 56 -7.39 -7.38 -0.78
C SER A 56 -6.53 -6.23 -0.30
N TRP A 57 -6.36 -5.21 -1.14
CA TRP A 57 -5.67 -3.97 -0.80
C TRP A 57 -6.71 -2.97 -0.29
N ALA A 58 -6.63 -2.61 0.98
CA ALA A 58 -7.64 -1.80 1.65
C ALA A 58 -7.00 -0.62 2.38
N LEU A 59 -7.72 0.49 2.42
CA LEU A 59 -7.37 1.68 3.20
C LEU A 59 -8.65 2.30 3.75
N SER A 60 -8.99 1.91 4.98
CA SER A 60 -10.29 2.22 5.60
C SER A 60 -10.54 3.72 5.78
N SER A 61 -9.52 4.50 6.13
CA SER A 61 -9.62 5.96 6.30
C SER A 61 -10.00 6.71 5.02
N MET A 62 -9.78 6.08 3.85
CA MET A 62 -10.15 6.62 2.55
C MET A 62 -11.34 5.88 1.92
N ALA A 63 -11.95 4.94 2.65
CA ALA A 63 -13.00 4.05 2.17
C ALA A 63 -12.62 3.29 0.88
N ILE A 64 -11.34 2.94 0.73
CA ILE A 64 -10.83 2.20 -0.42
C ILE A 64 -10.69 0.73 -0.05
N LYS A 65 -11.18 -0.15 -0.92
CA LYS A 65 -10.91 -1.59 -0.89
C LYS A 65 -10.98 -2.15 -2.30
N LEU A 66 -9.93 -2.84 -2.74
CA LEU A 66 -9.89 -3.55 -4.02
C LEU A 66 -9.31 -4.94 -3.83
N ASP A 67 -9.99 -5.93 -4.37
CA ASP A 67 -9.51 -7.31 -4.34
C ASP A 67 -8.39 -7.52 -5.36
N ALA A 68 -7.33 -8.19 -4.89
CA ALA A 68 -6.15 -8.57 -5.65
C ALA A 68 -6.29 -10.06 -6.01
N MET A 69 -6.61 -10.34 -7.27
CA MET A 69 -6.82 -11.71 -7.77
C MET A 69 -5.77 -12.05 -8.82
N SER A 70 -5.21 -13.27 -8.73
CA SER A 70 -4.22 -13.73 -9.69
C SER A 70 -4.80 -13.77 -11.11
N GLY A 71 -4.09 -13.17 -12.07
CA GLY A 71 -4.52 -13.05 -13.46
C GLY A 71 -5.49 -11.89 -13.76
N ILE A 72 -5.89 -11.10 -12.76
CA ILE A 72 -6.74 -9.91 -12.93
C ILE A 72 -5.99 -8.67 -12.46
N LEU A 73 -5.94 -7.63 -13.30
CA LEU A 73 -5.40 -6.32 -12.96
C LEU A 73 -6.53 -5.34 -12.65
N SER A 74 -6.78 -5.10 -11.37
CA SER A 74 -7.75 -4.12 -10.90
C SER A 74 -7.11 -2.72 -10.91
N ILE A 75 -7.85 -1.70 -11.34
CA ILE A 75 -7.33 -0.33 -11.45
C ILE A 75 -8.17 0.63 -10.60
N LEU A 76 -7.51 1.49 -9.83
CA LEU A 76 -8.11 2.61 -9.10
C LEU A 76 -7.35 3.89 -9.40
N CYS A 77 -8.04 4.97 -9.71
CA CYS A 77 -7.46 6.31 -9.71
C CYS A 77 -7.89 7.05 -8.44
N TYR A 78 -6.94 7.51 -7.64
CA TYR A 78 -7.22 8.21 -6.39
C TYR A 78 -6.23 9.34 -6.14
N SER A 79 -6.69 10.42 -5.51
CA SER A 79 -5.86 11.55 -5.08
C SER A 79 -6.03 11.74 -3.58
N PHE A 80 -4.94 11.69 -2.83
CA PHE A 80 -4.97 11.85 -1.38
C PHE A 80 -5.21 13.32 -1.01
N PRO A 81 -6.22 13.63 -0.18
CA PRO A 81 -6.61 15.01 0.11
C PRO A 81 -5.68 15.72 1.10
N SER A 82 -4.81 14.98 1.80
CA SER A 82 -3.96 15.51 2.86
C SER A 82 -2.76 14.62 3.13
N VAL A 83 -1.61 15.22 3.47
CA VAL A 83 -0.45 14.51 4.05
C VAL A 83 -0.83 13.75 5.32
N GLY A 84 -0.39 12.51 5.42
CA GLY A 84 -0.53 11.71 6.63
C GLY A 84 0.03 10.31 6.46
N VAL A 85 -0.06 9.53 7.54
CA VAL A 85 0.18 8.08 7.49
C VAL A 85 -1.16 7.40 7.66
N PHE A 86 -1.55 6.61 6.66
CA PHE A 86 -2.81 5.89 6.62
C PHE A 86 -2.51 4.39 6.68
N TYR A 87 -3.27 3.66 7.50
CA TYR A 87 -3.12 2.22 7.69
C TYR A 87 -4.35 1.48 7.15
N GLY A 88 -4.13 0.25 6.68
CA GLY A 88 -5.17 -0.61 6.13
C GLY A 88 -4.71 -2.05 5.98
#